data_AF-A0A1H6ZP58-F1
#
_entry.id   AF-A0A1H6ZP58-F1
#
_cell.length_a   1.000
_cell.length_b   1.000
_cell.length_c   1.000
_cell.angle_alpha   90.00
_cell.angle_beta   90.00
_cell.angle_gamma   90.00
#
_symmetry.space_group_name_H-M   'P 1'
#
loop_
_entity.id
_entity.type
_entity.pdbx_description
1 polymer ?
#
loop_
_entity_poly.entity_id
_entity_poly.type
_entity_poly.pdbx_seq_one_letter_code
_entity_poly.pdbx_strand_id
1 'polypeptide(L)' 'MIVSYDLDGSGKAVEPLVIYANPRKLFDKIALRQLADTSFAPGVIRKSCAFVSTYTIRSTGTVELPIGLEPKVAGKHRQ' A
#
# COMPACT_ATOMS: atom_id res chain seq x y z
N MET A 1 -1.68 0.05 -5.40
CA MET A 1 -2.78 -0.23 -4.47
C MET A 1 -4.11 -0.11 -5.19
N ILE A 2 -5.09 -0.92 -4.79
CA ILE A 2 -6.43 -1.02 -5.38
C ILE A 2 -7.44 -1.00 -4.23
N VAL A 3 -8.38 -0.07 -4.28
CA VAL A 3 -9.48 0.08 -3.31
C VAL A 3 -10.81 0.00 -4.07
N SER A 4 -11.71 -0.88 -3.64
CA SER A 4 -13.11 -0.83 -4.09
C SER A 4 -13.92 0.14 -3.26
N TYR A 5 -14.89 0.80 -3.88
CA TYR A 5 -15.80 1.73 -3.21
C TYR A 5 -17.09 1.89 -4.01
N ASP A 6 -18.06 2.53 -3.40
CA ASP A 6 -19.31 2.91 -4.04
C ASP A 6 -19.47 4.43 -4.06
N LEU A 7 -20.36 4.91 -4.93
CA LEU A 7 -20.83 6.29 -4.99
C LEU A 7 -22.34 6.30 -4.77
N ASP A 8 -22.79 7.13 -3.84
CA ASP A 8 -24.20 7.28 -3.43
C ASP A 8 -24.81 8.62 -3.87
N GLY A 9 -24.10 9.40 -4.67
CA GLY A 9 -24.52 10.73 -5.12
C GLY A 9 -24.03 11.89 -4.24
N SER A 10 -23.41 11.64 -3.09
CA SER A 10 -22.85 12.68 -2.21
C SER A 10 -21.63 13.41 -2.80
N GLY A 11 -21.04 12.87 -3.87
CA GLY A 11 -19.75 13.32 -4.38
C GLY A 11 -18.56 12.76 -3.58
N LYS A 12 -18.79 11.80 -2.68
CA LYS A 12 -17.76 11.08 -1.93
C LYS A 12 -17.84 9.58 -2.12
N ALA A 13 -16.70 8.92 -1.96
CA ALA A 13 -16.63 7.46 -1.93
C ALA A 13 -17.19 6.94 -0.60
N VAL A 14 -18.01 5.89 -0.67
CA VAL A 14 -18.58 5.20 0.48
C VAL A 14 -18.17 3.72 0.46
N GLU A 15 -18.24 3.08 1.64
CA GLU A 15 -17.91 1.66 1.84
C GLU A 15 -16.54 1.23 1.25
N PRO A 16 -15.45 1.99 1.50
CA PRO A 16 -14.16 1.68 0.89
C PRO A 16 -13.55 0.40 1.47
N LEU A 17 -13.03 -0.46 0.59
CA LEU A 17 -12.36 -1.71 0.93
C LEU A 17 -11.07 -1.86 0.14
N VAL A 18 -9.94 -2.05 0.84
CA VAL A 18 -8.65 -2.27 0.18
C VAL A 18 -8.56 -3.71 -0.33
N ILE A 19 -8.61 -3.88 -1.65
CA ILE A 19 -8.47 -5.19 -2.31
C ILE A 19 -7.00 -5.59 -2.36
N TYR A 20 -6.12 -4.63 -2.67
CA TYR A 20 -4.68 -4.89 -2.82
C TYR A 20 -3.83 -3.70 -2.41
N ALA A 21 -2.78 -3.97 -1.64
CA ALA A 21 -1.73 -3.01 -1.30
C ALA A 21 -0.39 -3.75 -1.16
N ASN A 22 0.70 -3.12 -1.59
CA ASN A 22 2.04 -3.69 -1.45
C ASN A 22 3.07 -2.59 -1.14
N PRO A 23 3.82 -2.72 -0.03
CA PRO A 23 3.56 -3.57 1.13
C PRO A 23 2.18 -3.35 1.76
N ARG A 24 1.55 -4.43 2.24
CA ARG A 24 0.32 -4.33 3.06
C ARG A 24 0.59 -3.58 4.37
N LYS A 25 -0.45 -3.15 5.06
CA LYS A 25 -0.52 -2.34 6.30
C LYS A 25 -0.03 -0.91 6.18
N LEU A 26 1.09 -0.68 5.49
CA LEU A 26 1.60 0.66 5.24
C LEU A 26 0.73 1.39 4.21
N PHE A 27 0.53 0.77 3.05
CA PHE A 27 -0.20 1.39 1.96
C PHE A 27 -1.71 1.35 2.11
N ASP A 28 -2.28 0.53 3.01
CA ASP A 28 -3.73 0.49 3.24
C ASP A 28 -4.24 1.85 3.76
N LYS A 29 -3.59 2.38 4.80
CA LYS A 29 -3.94 3.69 5.38
C LYS A 29 -3.79 4.82 4.38
N ILE A 30 -2.72 4.75 3.60
CA ILE A 30 -2.42 5.74 2.56
C ILE A 30 -3.50 5.69 1.47
N ALA A 31 -3.90 4.49 1.02
CA ALA A 31 -4.93 4.29 0.02
C ALA A 31 -6.28 4.87 0.45
N LEU A 32 -6.71 4.53 1.67
CA LEU A 32 -7.98 5.00 2.22
C LEU A 32 -8.00 6.52 2.39
N ARG A 33 -6.89 7.11 2.85
CA ARG A 33 -6.77 8.56 3.00
C ARG A 33 -6.87 9.28 1.65
N GLN A 34 -6.15 8.82 0.64
CA GLN A 34 -6.24 9.41 -0.71
C GLN A 34 -7.65 9.34 -1.30
N LEU A 35 -8.32 8.20 -1.12
CA LEU A 35 -9.69 8.05 -1.59
C LEU A 35 -10.65 9.01 -0.86
N ALA A 36 -10.49 9.20 0.46
CA ALA A 36 -11.29 10.14 1.24
C ALA A 36 -11.09 11.60 0.81
N ASP A 37 -9.85 11.96 0.45
CA ASP A 37 -9.49 13.30 -0.03
C ASP A 37 -10.00 13.55 -1.47
N THR A 38 -10.36 12.50 -2.20
CA THR A 38 -10.92 12.61 -3.55
C THR A 38 -12.36 13.12 -3.50
N SER A 39 -12.71 14.01 -4.42
CA SER A 39 -14.09 14.48 -4.63
C SER A 39 -14.57 14.07 -6.01
N PHE A 40 -15.78 13.54 -6.07
CA PHE A 40 -16.44 13.10 -7.29
C PHE A 40 -17.54 14.09 -7.67
N ALA A 41 -18.00 14.02 -8.92
CA ALA A 41 -19.15 14.80 -9.34
C ALA A 41 -20.38 14.43 -8.48
N PRO A 42 -21.09 15.42 -7.91
CA PRO A 42 -22.30 15.16 -7.14
C PRO A 42 -23.39 14.57 -8.04
N GLY A 43 -24.28 13.76 -7.46
CA GLY A 43 -25.36 13.07 -8.17
C GLY A 43 -24.94 11.79 -8.90
N VAL A 44 -23.65 11.44 -8.92
CA VAL A 44 -23.19 10.16 -9.48
C VAL A 44 -23.46 9.04 -8.49
N ILE A 45 -24.30 8.08 -8.88
CA ILE A 45 -24.58 6.85 -8.13
C ILE A 45 -24.01 5.67 -8.92
N ARG A 46 -23.07 4.94 -8.31
CA ARG A 46 -22.45 3.78 -8.95
C ARG A 46 -21.90 2.81 -7.93
N LYS A 47 -22.17 1.53 -8.13
CA LYS A 47 -21.65 0.44 -7.32
C LYS A 47 -20.37 -0.16 -7.90
N SER A 48 -19.53 -0.72 -7.05
CA SER A 48 -18.32 -1.48 -7.42
C SER A 48 -17.30 -0.68 -8.22
N CYS A 49 -17.04 0.56 -7.81
CA CYS A 49 -15.97 1.37 -8.37
C CYS A 49 -14.59 0.89 -7.89
N ALA A 50 -13.54 1.22 -8.64
CA ALA A 50 -12.16 0.90 -8.29
C ALA A 50 -11.29 2.15 -8.34
N PHE A 51 -10.51 2.37 -7.28
CA PHE A 51 -9.48 3.38 -7.19
C PHE A 51 -8.12 2.71 -7.24
N VAL A 52 -7.32 3.04 -8.26
CA VAL A 52 -6.00 2.46 -8.50
C VAL A 52 -4.96 3.56 -8.37
N SER A 53 -3.96 3.34 -7.53
CA SER A 53 -2.87 4.29 -7.31
C SER A 53 -1.54 3.56 -7.18
N THR A 54 -0.47 4.17 -7.68
CA THR A 54 0.89 3.62 -7.62
C THR A 54 1.82 4.65 -6.98
N TYR A 55 2.76 4.17 -6.17
CA TYR A 55 3.78 5.02 -5.56
C TYR A 55 5.16 4.55 -5.97
N THR A 56 6.03 5.52 -6.22
CA THR A 56 7.46 5.29 -6.38
C THR A 56 8.16 5.88 -5.16
N ILE A 57 8.76 5.03 -4.34
CA ILE A 57 9.68 5.48 -3.29
C ILE A 57 11.03 5.70 -3.95
N ARG A 58 11.44 6.96 -4.12
CA ARG A 58 12.81 7.28 -4.52
C ARG A 58 13.67 7.35 -3.27
N SER A 59 14.53 6.35 -3.06
CA SER A 59 15.61 6.47 -2.07
C SER A 59 16.72 7.33 -2.67
N THR A 60 17.02 8.46 -2.06
CA THR A 60 18.18 9.30 -2.40
C THR A 60 19.34 9.11 -1.41
N GLY A 61 19.40 7.98 -0.71
CA GLY A 61 20.40 7.73 0.34
C GLY A 61 21.01 6.32 0.29
N THR A 62 22.18 6.18 0.93
CA THR A 62 22.90 4.93 1.14
C THR A 62 22.22 4.13 2.26
N VAL A 63 21.89 2.86 2.00
CA VAL A 63 21.44 1.93 3.03
C VAL A 63 22.67 1.18 3.55
N GLU A 64 23.09 1.46 4.79
CA GLU A 64 24.01 0.57 5.50
C GLU A 64 23.22 -0.64 6.02
N LEU A 65 23.43 -1.79 5.39
CA LEU A 65 22.94 -3.06 5.92
C LEU A 65 23.83 -3.44 7.12
N PRO A 66 23.29 -3.69 8.32
CA PRO A 66 24.08 -4.28 9.38
C PRO A 66 24.40 -5.72 8.98
N ILE A 67 25.61 -5.94 8.45
CA ILE A 67 26.18 -7.28 8.30
C ILE A 67 26.58 -7.75 9.70
N GLY A 68 25.58 -8.11 10.50
CA GLY A 68 25.73 -8.71 11.83
C GLY A 68 25.53 -10.23 11.81
N LEU A 69 25.89 -10.89 10.71
CA LEU A 69 25.99 -12.35 10.67
C LEU A 69 27.47 -12.70 10.63
N GLU A 70 28.05 -12.91 11.81
CA GLU A 70 29.32 -13.64 11.92
C GLU A 70 29.17 -14.98 11.16
N PRO A 71 30.07 -15.30 10.22
CA PRO A 71 30.02 -16.59 9.55
C PRO A 71 30.39 -17.67 10.57
N LYS A 72 29.41 -18.48 11.00
CA LYS A 72 29.68 -19.75 11.69
C LYS A 72 30.35 -20.71 10.69
N VAL A 73 31.68 -20.71 10.66
CA VAL A 73 32.46 -21.76 10.00
C VAL A 73 32.36 -23.02 10.86
N ALA A 74 31.52 -23.97 10.44
CA ALA A 74 31.52 -25.32 10.99
C ALA A 74 32.76 -26.07 10.44
N GLY A 75 33.91 -25.85 11.07
CA GLY A 75 35.13 -26.61 10.81
C GLY A 75 35.03 -28.01 11.43
N LYS A 76 35.03 -29.05 10.59
CA LYS A 76 35.27 -30.45 10.97
C LYS A 76 36.61 -30.56 11.73
N HIS A 77 36.59 -31.03 12.98
CA HIS A 77 37.78 -31.64 13.57
C HIS A 77 37.77 -33.14 13.27
N ARG A 78 38.74 -33.55 12.44
CA ARG A 78 39.18 -34.94 12.29
C ARG A 78 40.66 -34.93 12.66
N GLN A 79 40.99 -35.52 13.81
CA GLN A 79 42.18 -36.33 14.08
C GLN A 79 42.01 -36.98 15.44
#